data_AF-A0A7Y4Z7B0-F1
#
_entry.id   AF-A0A7Y4Z7B0-F1
#
_cell.length_a   1.000
_cell.length_b   1.000
_cell.length_c   1.000
_cell.angle_alpha   90.00
_cell.angle_beta   90.00
_cell.angle_gamma   90.00
#
_symmetry.space_group_name_H-M   'P 1'
#
loop_
_entity.id
_entity.type
_entity.pdbx_description
1 polymer ?
#
loop_
_entity_poly.entity_id
_entity_poly.type
_entity_poly.pdbx_seq_one_letter_code
_entity_poly.pdbx_strand_id
1 'polypeptide(L)'
;QALVRLPGVGKKTAERLIIEMRDRLPDLGDSSPSNIESVSSVMSPTISNPKQEAISALCSLGYKPLDATKMVQNIAVDGKSCEEIIRLALQNAAR
;
A
#
# COMPACT_ATOMS: atom_id res chain seq x y z
N GLN A 1 -3.17 -25.61 -8.40
CA GLN A 1 -3.04 -26.92 -7.72
C GLN A 1 -1.68 -27.12 -6.98
N ALA A 2 -0.99 -26.05 -6.53
CA ALA A 2 0.41 -26.17 -6.10
C ALA A 2 0.66 -26.33 -4.57
N LEU A 3 -0.31 -26.03 -3.70
CA LEU A 3 -0.11 -26.04 -2.23
C LEU A 3 -0.24 -27.43 -1.56
N VAL A 4 -0.83 -28.41 -2.25
CA VAL A 4 -1.06 -29.78 -1.72
C VAL A 4 0.21 -30.65 -1.76
N ARG A 5 1.27 -30.17 -2.42
CA ARG A 5 2.52 -30.94 -2.63
C ARG A 5 3.55 -30.77 -1.52
N LEU A 6 3.27 -29.93 -0.53
CA LEU A 6 4.08 -29.76 0.69
C LEU A 6 3.74 -30.87 1.70
N PRO A 7 4.73 -31.62 2.22
CA PRO A 7 4.48 -32.63 3.24
C PRO A 7 3.89 -31.96 4.49
N GLY A 8 2.68 -32.37 4.90
CA GLY A 8 1.97 -31.81 6.06
C GLY A 8 0.83 -30.83 5.75
N VAL A 9 0.60 -30.43 4.49
CA VAL A 9 -0.55 -29.60 4.10
C VAL A 9 -1.58 -30.42 3.33
N GLY A 10 -2.65 -30.82 4.02
CA GLY A 10 -3.78 -31.52 3.39
C GLY A 10 -4.64 -30.59 2.52
N LYS A 11 -5.48 -31.18 1.65
CA LYS A 11 -6.39 -30.45 0.73
C LYS A 11 -7.20 -29.35 1.44
N LYS A 12 -7.79 -29.66 2.60
CA LYS A 12 -8.63 -28.73 3.36
C LYS A 12 -7.84 -27.56 3.97
N THR A 13 -6.59 -27.80 4.38
CA THR A 13 -5.70 -26.77 4.91
C THR A 13 -5.21 -25.86 3.79
N ALA A 14 -4.85 -26.44 2.64
CA ALA A 14 -4.48 -25.67 1.45
C ALA A 14 -5.63 -24.77 0.98
N GLU A 15 -6.85 -25.30 0.89
CA GLU A 15 -8.04 -24.53 0.49
C GLU A 15 -8.32 -23.36 1.45
N ARG A 16 -8.24 -23.60 2.77
CA ARG A 16 -8.42 -22.54 3.77
C ARG A 16 -7.35 -21.45 3.64
N LEU A 17 -6.10 -21.83 3.46
CA LEU A 17 -4.98 -20.89 3.33
C LEU A 17 -5.13 -19.99 2.09
N ILE A 18 -5.63 -20.53 0.97
CA ILE A 18 -5.88 -19.75 -0.24
C ILE A 18 -7.02 -18.73 -0.03
N ILE A 19 -8.03 -19.07 0.77
CA ILE A 19 -9.13 -18.15 1.09
C ILE A 19 -8.67 -17.05 2.05
N GLU A 20 -7.84 -17.38 3.02
CA GLU A 20 -7.32 -16.38 3.95
C GLU A 20 -6.32 -15.43 3.27
N MET A 21 -5.50 -15.95 2.36
CA MET A 21 -4.55 -15.14 1.60
C MET A 21 -5.23 -14.23 0.58
N ARG A 22 -6.28 -14.68 -0.12
CA ARG A 22 -7.02 -13.81 -1.06
C ARG A 22 -7.73 -12.65 -0.35
N ASP A 23 -8.17 -12.85 0.88
CA ASP A 23 -8.88 -11.83 1.67
C ASP A 23 -7.90 -10.78 2.24
N ARG A 24 -6.70 -11.23 2.63
CA ARG A 24 -5.61 -10.37 3.12
C ARG A 24 -4.87 -9.62 2.00
N LEU A 25 -4.96 -10.08 0.76
CA LEU A 25 -4.29 -9.45 -0.37
C LEU A 25 -5.22 -8.34 -0.90
N PRO A 26 -4.80 -7.05 -0.89
CA PRO A 26 -5.56 -6.01 -1.56
C PRO A 26 -5.73 -6.42 -3.03
N ASP A 27 -6.91 -6.20 -3.60
CA ASP A 27 -7.27 -6.53 -4.99
C ASP A 27 -6.19 -5.98 -5.95
N LEU A 28 -5.19 -6.81 -6.23
CA LEU A 28 -4.18 -6.57 -7.24
C LEU A 28 -4.90 -6.86 -8.54
N GLY A 29 -5.59 -5.83 -9.04
CA GLY A 29 -6.36 -5.89 -10.26
C GLY A 29 -5.60 -6.63 -11.35
N ASP A 30 -6.26 -7.65 -11.90
CA ASP A 30 -5.92 -8.48 -13.05
C ASP A 30 -4.60 -8.11 -13.75
N SER A 31 -3.48 -8.46 -13.13
CA SER A 31 -2.15 -8.28 -13.71
C SER A 31 -1.57 -9.66 -13.94
N SER A 32 -1.54 -10.02 -15.22
CA SER A 32 -0.86 -11.17 -15.84
C SER A 32 0.33 -11.71 -15.05
N PRO A 33 0.50 -13.06 -14.93
CA PRO A 33 1.53 -13.67 -14.12
C PRO A 33 2.88 -13.66 -14.85
N SER A 34 3.54 -12.52 -14.88
CA SER A 34 4.92 -12.44 -15.39
C SER A 34 5.73 -11.32 -14.73
N ASN A 35 5.67 -11.24 -13.40
CA ASN A 35 6.83 -10.84 -12.58
C ASN A 35 6.51 -11.06 -11.10
N ILE A 36 6.92 -12.22 -10.57
CA ILE A 36 7.23 -12.35 -9.15
C ILE A 36 8.58 -11.66 -8.99
N GLU A 37 8.57 -10.33 -8.93
CA GLU A 37 9.68 -9.59 -8.37
C GLU A 37 9.27 -9.10 -7.00
N SER A 38 9.80 -9.82 -6.01
CA SER A 38 10.38 -9.24 -4.83
C SER A 38 9.48 -8.33 -4.00
N VAL A 39 9.15 -8.86 -2.82
CA VAL A 39 9.10 -8.11 -1.57
C VAL A 39 10.35 -7.24 -1.39
N SER A 40 10.37 -6.12 -2.10
CA SER A 40 11.21 -4.98 -1.82
C SER A 40 10.33 -3.78 -2.06
N SER A 41 10.23 -2.98 -1.01
CA SER A 41 9.99 -1.55 -1.10
C SER A 41 10.84 -0.96 -2.23
N VAL A 42 10.30 -0.94 -3.45
CA VAL A 42 10.87 -0.21 -4.59
C VAL A 42 9.74 0.65 -5.11
N MET A 43 9.70 1.85 -4.57
CA MET A 43 9.51 3.10 -5.29
C MET A 43 9.47 2.90 -6.81
N SER A 44 8.30 2.54 -7.36
CA SER A 44 8.05 2.63 -8.79
C SER A 44 8.08 4.12 -9.14
N PRO A 45 8.84 4.59 -10.15
CA PRO A 45 8.72 5.95 -10.64
C PRO A 45 7.48 6.03 -11.54
N THR A 46 6.32 5.66 -11.01
CA THR A 46 5.03 5.88 -11.64
C THR A 46 4.66 7.32 -11.34
N ILE A 47 5.13 8.27 -12.18
CA ILE A 47 4.74 9.69 -12.14
C ILE A 47 4.68 10.18 -10.68
N SER A 48 5.85 10.45 -10.06
CA SER A 48 5.94 10.82 -8.64
C SER A 48 4.96 11.96 -8.35
N ASN A 49 3.79 11.58 -7.86
CA ASN A 49 2.74 12.49 -7.48
C ASN A 49 3.08 12.79 -6.02
N PRO A 50 3.60 13.99 -5.72
CA PRO A 50 4.07 14.32 -4.38
C PRO A 50 2.95 14.14 -3.34
N LYS A 51 1.69 14.19 -3.79
CA LYS A 51 0.50 13.87 -3.00
C LYS A 51 0.44 12.41 -2.55
N GLN A 52 0.68 11.45 -3.46
CA GLN A 52 0.62 10.02 -3.16
C GLN A 52 1.80 9.57 -2.31
N GLU A 53 2.98 10.14 -2.53
CA GLU A 53 4.12 9.92 -1.65
C GLU A 53 3.85 10.43 -0.23
N ALA A 54 3.30 11.64 -0.10
CA ALA A 54 2.93 12.18 1.21
C ALA A 54 1.90 11.31 1.94
N ILE A 55 0.88 10.79 1.24
CA ILE A 55 -0.10 9.87 1.83
C ILE A 55 0.56 8.58 2.33
N SER A 56 1.48 8.01 1.54
CA SER A 56 2.20 6.79 1.90
C SER A 56 3.13 7.00 3.11
N ALA A 57 3.77 8.17 3.18
CA ALA A 57 4.58 8.59 4.32
C ALA A 57 3.73 8.76 5.59
N LEU A 58 2.56 9.41 5.50
CA LEU A 58 1.64 9.55 6.64
C LEU A 58 1.10 8.20 7.12
N CYS A 59 0.79 7.27 6.21
CA CYS A 59 0.43 5.90 6.58
C CYS A 59 1.57 5.20 7.34
N SER A 60 2.82 5.39 6.90
CA SER A 60 4.01 4.84 7.58
C SER A 60 4.22 5.42 8.99
N LEU A 61 3.72 6.64 9.25
CA LEU A 61 3.70 7.26 10.58
C LEU A 61 2.57 6.72 11.48
N GLY A 62 1.69 5.86 10.95
CA GLY A 62 0.59 5.23 11.69
C GLY A 62 -0.79 5.87 11.47
N TYR A 63 -0.91 6.84 10.56
CA TYR A 63 -2.22 7.39 10.20
C TYR A 63 -3.00 6.40 9.32
N LYS A 64 -4.32 6.37 9.49
CA LYS A 64 -5.19 5.58 8.62
C LYS A 64 -5.16 6.16 7.21
N PRO A 65 -5.23 5.33 6.14
CA PRO A 65 -5.16 5.80 4.76
C PRO A 65 -6.25 6.83 4.41
N LEU A 66 -7.44 6.66 4.98
CA LEU A 66 -8.55 7.60 4.80
C LEU A 66 -8.24 8.98 5.40
N ASP A 67 -7.62 9.01 6.58
CA ASP A 67 -7.29 10.25 7.28
C ASP A 67 -6.08 10.94 6.64
N ALA A 68 -5.05 10.18 6.28
CA ALA A 68 -3.89 10.67 5.52
C ALA A 68 -4.33 11.32 4.20
N THR A 69 -5.27 10.68 3.48
CA THR A 69 -5.82 11.23 2.23
C THR A 69 -6.54 12.55 2.47
N LYS A 70 -7.38 12.66 3.52
CA LYS A 70 -8.08 13.90 3.86
C LYS A 70 -7.12 15.03 4.23
N MET A 71 -6.11 14.75 5.04
CA MET A 71 -5.10 15.73 5.46
C MET A 71 -4.38 16.31 4.24
N VAL A 72 -4.00 15.44 3.30
CA VAL A 72 -3.28 15.85 2.09
C VAL A 72 -4.20 16.49 1.04
N GLN A 73 -5.48 16.14 0.98
CA GLN A 73 -6.45 16.79 0.09
C GLN A 73 -6.67 18.27 0.42
N ASN A 74 -6.59 18.64 1.70
CA ASN A 74 -6.77 20.02 2.14
C ASN A 74 -5.55 20.92 1.88
N ILE A 75 -4.46 20.36 1.33
CA ILE A 75 -3.21 21.08 1.09
C ILE A 75 -3.07 21.34 -0.42
N ALA A 76 -2.90 22.62 -0.78
CA ALA A 76 -2.58 23.00 -2.15
C ALA A 76 -1.21 22.43 -2.55
N VAL A 77 -1.19 21.66 -3.64
CA VAL A 77 -0.05 20.87 -4.13
C VAL A 77 0.80 21.64 -5.15
N ASP A 78 0.30 22.77 -5.67
CA ASP A 78 0.95 23.53 -6.74
C ASP A 78 2.37 23.97 -6.35
N GLY A 79 3.36 23.30 -6.94
CA GLY A 79 4.78 23.60 -6.80
C GLY A 79 5.44 23.16 -5.48
N LYS A 80 4.73 22.44 -4.60
CA LYS A 80 5.29 22.00 -3.31
C LYS A 80 5.97 20.64 -3.40
N SER A 81 7.07 20.49 -2.67
CA SER A 81 7.72 19.19 -2.53
C SER A 81 6.92 18.23 -1.65
N CYS A 82 7.21 16.93 -1.77
CA CYS A 82 6.64 15.91 -0.90
C CYS A 82 6.87 16.23 0.60
N GLU A 83 8.07 16.68 0.97
CA GLU A 83 8.38 17.01 2.37
C GLU A 83 7.54 18.19 2.88
N GLU A 84 7.29 19.20 2.04
CA GLU A 84 6.45 20.35 2.40
C GLU A 84 5.00 19.93 2.66
N ILE A 85 4.47 19.04 1.83
CA ILE A 85 3.11 18.51 2.00
C ILE A 85 2.99 17.72 3.30
N ILE A 86 3.97 16.86 3.62
CA ILE A 86 3.99 16.10 4.86
C ILE A 86 4.05 17.04 6.07
N ARG A 87 4.93 18.05 6.03
CA ARG A 87 5.06 19.02 7.12
C ARG A 87 3.75 19.78 7.36
N LEU A 88 3.11 20.26 6.29
CA LEU A 88 1.82 20.97 6.38
C LEU A 88 0.68 20.07 6.86
N ALA A 89 0.66 18.80 6.47
CA ALA A 89 -0.34 17.83 6.92
C ALA A 89 -0.23 17.58 8.42
N LEU A 90 0.99 17.35 8.93
CA LEU A 90 1.23 17.12 10.34
C LEU A 90 0.96 18.37 11.18
N GLN A 91 1.29 19.56 10.67
CA GLN A 91 1.00 20.82 11.36
C GLN A 91 -0.50 21.07 11.52
N ASN A 92 -1.32 20.71 10.52
CA ASN A 92 -2.78 20.80 10.63
C ASN A 92 -3.38 19.71 11.52
N ALA A 93 -2.77 18.52 11.59
CA ALA A 93 -3.25 17.44 12.44
C ALA A 93 -2.97 17.67 13.94
N ALA A 94 -1.93 18.45 14.26
CA ALA A 94 -1.57 18.81 15.64
C ALA A 94 -2.32 20.04 16.18
N ARG A 95 -3.18 20.66 15.36
CA ARG A 95 -3.95 21.85 15.70
C ARG A 95 -5.39 21.49 16.04
#